data_AF-A0A7V4YVA3-F1
#
_entry.id   AF-A0A7V4YVA3-F1
#
_cell.length_a   1.000
_cell.length_b   1.000
_cell.length_c   1.000
_cell.angle_alpha   90.00
_cell.angle_beta   90.00
_cell.angle_gamma   90.00
#
_symmetry.space_group_name_H-M   'P 1'
#
loop_
_entity.id
_entity.type
_entity.pdbx_description
1 polymer ?
#
loop_
_entity_poly.entity_id
_entity_poly.type
_entity_poly.pdbx_seq_one_letter_code
_entity_poly.pdbx_strand_id
1 'polypeptide(L)'
;MNQFDNGHLNNVINGLEDEAFGAALVDEKPPIRYLLFYVNGKSKLEGHLIEISINHPERDGVIFLFSQYLAEQYPKLDSIDLFNTFQKHTRTMLEKIGYWTFSPTEINAKPGSSISIIAPGKLGVFEISLIDKILFLKGLMGSDKMKCEFNDEEYVYLMLNSKSNLVKIGQSRNPSFREKTLQSEEPEIEMIAFWKASKNVEKELHN
;
A
#
# COMPACT_ATOMS: atom_id res chain seq x y z
N MET A 1 26.83 -14.32 11.23
CA MET A 1 25.84 -13.22 11.24
C MET A 1 24.52 -13.85 10.81
N ASN A 2 23.50 -13.90 11.67
CA ASN A 2 22.33 -14.75 11.46
C ASN A 2 21.57 -14.34 10.19
N GLN A 3 21.34 -15.32 9.32
CA GLN A 3 20.87 -15.14 7.93
C GLN A 3 19.36 -14.88 7.83
N PHE A 4 18.67 -14.77 8.96
CA PHE A 4 17.25 -14.48 9.05
C PHE A 4 17.03 -13.47 10.19
N ASP A 5 16.73 -12.23 9.81
CA ASP A 5 16.34 -11.19 10.75
C ASP A 5 14.89 -11.42 11.18
N ASN A 6 14.70 -12.42 12.05
CA ASN A 6 13.39 -12.89 12.52
C ASN A 6 12.95 -12.15 13.80
N GLY A 7 13.49 -10.96 14.08
CA GLY A 7 13.24 -10.22 15.32
C GLY A 7 11.73 -10.04 15.59
N HIS A 8 11.01 -9.52 14.60
CA HIS A 8 9.56 -9.31 14.69
C HIS A 8 8.77 -10.61 14.87
N LEU A 9 9.08 -11.65 14.08
CA LEU A 9 8.40 -12.95 14.21
C LEU A 9 8.63 -13.57 15.60
N ASN A 10 9.87 -13.53 16.10
CA ASN A 10 10.18 -14.00 17.44
C ASN A 10 9.48 -13.16 18.51
N ASN A 11 9.38 -11.85 18.32
CA ASN A 11 8.67 -10.97 19.23
C ASN A 11 7.18 -11.35 19.30
N VAL A 12 6.53 -11.66 18.18
CA VAL A 12 5.15 -12.14 18.17
C VAL A 12 5.00 -13.49 18.86
N ILE A 13 5.89 -14.45 18.58
CA ILE A 13 5.89 -15.77 19.23
C ILE A 13 6.06 -15.65 20.74
N ASN A 14 6.86 -14.68 21.20
CA ASN A 14 7.10 -14.41 22.62
C ASN A 14 6.06 -13.47 23.25
N GLY A 15 5.05 -13.01 22.49
CA GLY A 15 3.99 -12.10 22.96
C GLY A 15 4.45 -10.65 23.21
N LEU A 16 5.56 -10.22 22.63
CA LEU A 16 6.11 -8.86 22.69
C LEU A 16 5.56 -7.94 21.59
N GLU A 17 5.17 -8.51 20.46
CA GLU A 17 4.53 -7.81 19.34
C GLU A 17 3.18 -8.47 19.02
N ASP A 18 2.24 -7.67 18.54
CA ASP A 18 0.90 -8.14 18.21
C ASP A 18 0.85 -8.92 16.89
N GLU A 19 1.70 -8.56 15.95
CA GLU A 19 1.69 -9.06 14.58
C GLU A 19 3.06 -8.93 13.92
N ALA A 20 3.34 -9.78 12.94
CA ALA A 20 4.56 -9.76 12.15
C ALA A 20 4.28 -10.08 10.69
N PHE A 21 5.00 -9.37 9.82
CA PHE A 21 4.99 -9.56 8.37
C PHE A 21 6.40 -9.86 7.91
N GLY A 22 6.55 -10.59 6.80
CA GLY A 22 7.87 -10.77 6.23
C GLY A 22 7.91 -11.48 4.89
N ALA A 23 9.12 -11.46 4.33
CA ALA A 23 9.51 -12.23 3.17
C ALA A 23 10.67 -13.15 3.56
N ALA A 24 10.55 -14.46 3.31
CA ALA A 24 11.56 -15.45 3.62
C ALA A 24 11.97 -16.19 2.35
N LEU A 25 13.27 -16.25 2.11
CA LEU A 25 13.81 -16.87 0.91
C LEU A 25 13.73 -18.39 0.99
N VAL A 26 13.28 -19.02 -0.10
CA VAL A 26 13.20 -20.49 -0.24
C VAL A 26 14.31 -20.98 -1.16
N ASP A 27 14.52 -20.30 -2.27
CA ASP A 27 15.56 -20.63 -3.25
C ASP A 27 16.19 -19.34 -3.80
N GLU A 28 17.50 -19.22 -3.63
CA GLU A 28 18.31 -18.12 -4.16
C GLU A 28 18.62 -18.26 -5.65
N LYS A 29 18.49 -19.47 -6.20
CA LYS A 29 18.80 -19.73 -7.61
C LYS A 29 17.59 -19.40 -8.48
N PRO A 30 17.80 -18.85 -9.69
CA PRO A 30 16.71 -18.62 -10.62
C PRO A 30 15.93 -19.91 -10.97
N PRO A 31 14.59 -19.87 -10.96
CA PRO A 31 13.76 -18.74 -10.53
C PRO A 31 13.78 -18.56 -9.00
N ILE A 32 14.11 -17.35 -8.54
CA ILE A 32 14.15 -17.04 -7.09
C ILE A 32 12.75 -17.25 -6.52
N ARG A 33 12.64 -18.07 -5.49
CA ARG A 33 11.38 -18.36 -4.79
C ARG A 33 11.46 -17.90 -3.36
N TYR A 34 10.36 -17.35 -2.87
CA TYR A 34 10.25 -16.83 -1.51
C TYR A 34 8.83 -16.99 -0.98
N LEU A 35 8.74 -17.00 0.34
CA LEU A 35 7.50 -16.98 1.10
C LEU A 35 7.19 -15.55 1.49
N LEU A 36 5.93 -15.16 1.38
CA LEU A 36 5.38 -14.04 2.14
C LEU A 36 4.57 -14.60 3.29
N PHE A 37 4.69 -14.03 4.48
CA PHE A 37 3.97 -14.49 5.64
C PHE A 37 3.41 -13.34 6.48
N TYR A 38 2.29 -13.63 7.13
CA TYR A 38 1.70 -12.84 8.20
C TYR A 38 1.45 -13.74 9.40
N VAL A 39 1.76 -13.25 10.60
CA VAL A 39 1.50 -13.92 11.87
C VAL A 39 0.83 -12.95 12.82
N ASN A 40 -0.29 -13.38 13.41
CA ASN A 40 -1.02 -12.68 14.47
C ASN A 40 -0.74 -13.36 15.82
N GLY A 41 -0.40 -12.59 16.84
CA GLY A 41 -0.15 -13.04 18.21
C GLY A 41 -1.18 -12.57 19.25
N LYS A 42 -2.13 -11.68 18.89
CA LYS A 42 -2.99 -10.99 19.88
C LYS A 42 -3.92 -11.91 20.69
N SER A 43 -4.66 -12.76 19.99
CA SER A 43 -5.71 -13.61 20.58
C SER A 43 -5.38 -15.09 20.47
N LYS A 44 -4.64 -15.46 19.41
CA LYS A 44 -4.16 -16.80 19.14
C LYS A 44 -2.96 -16.67 18.20
N LEU A 45 -1.93 -17.47 18.43
CA LEU A 45 -0.81 -17.56 17.49
C LEU A 45 -1.27 -18.30 16.23
N GLU A 46 -1.51 -17.55 15.17
CA GLU A 46 -1.93 -18.05 13.87
C GLU A 46 -1.36 -17.19 12.75
N GLY A 47 -1.41 -17.68 11.52
CA GLY A 47 -0.84 -16.96 10.40
C GLY A 47 -1.10 -17.64 9.07
N HIS A 48 -0.81 -16.91 8.01
CA HIS A 48 -0.94 -17.37 6.65
C HIS A 48 0.34 -17.07 5.88
N LEU A 49 0.63 -17.90 4.89
CA LEU A 49 1.76 -17.72 4.00
C LEU A 49 1.39 -18.09 2.57
N ILE A 50 2.14 -17.54 1.63
CA ILE A 50 2.13 -17.93 0.22
C ILE A 50 3.57 -18.07 -0.27
N GLU A 51 3.84 -19.07 -1.10
CA GLU A 51 5.10 -19.18 -1.85
C GLU A 51 4.90 -18.59 -3.24
N ILE A 52 5.85 -17.77 -3.69
CA ILE A 52 5.81 -17.17 -5.03
C ILE A 52 7.22 -17.04 -5.63
N SER A 53 7.27 -17.09 -6.96
CA SER A 53 8.49 -16.80 -7.73
C SER A 53 8.58 -15.31 -8.03
N ILE A 54 9.78 -14.73 -7.94
CA ILE A 54 9.99 -13.31 -8.29
C ILE A 54 9.64 -13.01 -9.75
N ASN A 55 9.81 -14.00 -10.64
CA ASN A 55 9.54 -13.89 -12.07
C ASN A 55 8.14 -14.37 -12.45
N HIS A 56 7.24 -14.58 -11.49
CA HIS A 56 5.87 -14.96 -11.79
C HIS A 56 5.18 -13.82 -12.57
N PRO A 57 4.57 -14.06 -13.75
CA PRO A 57 3.98 -13.00 -14.56
C PRO A 57 2.90 -12.17 -13.84
N GLU A 58 2.15 -12.82 -12.96
CA GLU A 58 1.09 -12.18 -12.16
C GLU A 58 1.51 -11.98 -10.70
N ARG A 59 2.81 -11.87 -10.42
CA ARG A 59 3.34 -11.77 -9.05
C ARG A 59 2.57 -10.75 -8.21
N ASP A 60 2.45 -9.52 -8.73
CA ASP A 60 1.79 -8.43 -8.01
C ASP A 60 0.30 -8.71 -7.83
N GLY A 61 -0.38 -9.29 -8.83
CA GLY A 61 -1.78 -9.70 -8.71
C GLY A 61 -2.01 -10.73 -7.61
N VAL A 62 -1.15 -11.76 -7.54
CA VAL A 62 -1.22 -12.80 -6.49
C VAL A 62 -0.95 -12.22 -5.11
N ILE A 63 0.07 -11.34 -4.97
CA ILE A 63 0.38 -10.68 -3.69
C ILE A 63 -0.79 -9.78 -3.27
N PHE A 64 -1.42 -9.07 -4.20
CA PHE A 64 -2.57 -8.22 -3.91
C PHE A 64 -3.78 -9.04 -3.45
N LEU A 65 -4.08 -10.16 -4.12
CA LEU A 65 -5.15 -11.08 -3.70
C LEU A 65 -4.88 -11.67 -2.31
N PHE A 66 -3.63 -12.04 -2.02
CA PHE A 66 -3.26 -12.49 -0.67
C PHE A 66 -3.42 -11.38 0.38
N SER A 67 -3.09 -10.15 0.03
CA SER A 67 -3.28 -8.98 0.89
C SER A 67 -4.77 -8.70 1.15
N GLN A 68 -5.61 -8.85 0.13
CA GLN A 68 -7.06 -8.76 0.28
C GLN A 68 -7.61 -9.87 1.17
N TYR A 69 -7.19 -11.12 0.94
CA TYR A 69 -7.56 -12.25 1.78
C TYR A 69 -7.22 -12.00 3.26
N LEU A 70 -6.01 -11.51 3.54
CA LEU A 70 -5.62 -11.16 4.91
C LEU A 70 -6.46 -10.03 5.50
N ALA A 71 -6.77 -8.97 4.75
CA ALA A 71 -7.62 -7.88 5.22
C ALA A 71 -9.06 -8.35 5.54
N GLU A 72 -9.57 -9.34 4.79
CA GLU A 72 -10.86 -9.98 5.09
C GLU A 72 -10.83 -10.83 6.36
N GLN A 73 -9.71 -11.52 6.65
CA GLN A 73 -9.54 -12.32 7.87
C GLN A 73 -9.25 -11.44 9.10
N TYR A 74 -8.56 -10.31 8.92
CA TYR A 74 -8.06 -9.46 9.99
C TYR A 74 -8.53 -8.01 9.75
N PRO A 75 -9.70 -7.60 10.28
CA PRO A 75 -10.38 -6.34 9.93
C PRO A 75 -9.62 -5.04 10.23
N LYS A 76 -8.49 -5.11 10.94
CA LYS A 76 -7.62 -3.95 11.21
C LYS A 76 -6.60 -3.71 10.10
N LEU A 77 -6.42 -4.67 9.20
CA LEU A 77 -5.47 -4.58 8.11
C LEU A 77 -6.13 -3.98 6.88
N ASP A 78 -5.38 -3.15 6.15
CA ASP A 78 -5.77 -2.58 4.87
C ASP A 78 -5.05 -3.31 3.74
N SER A 79 -5.76 -3.70 2.69
CA SER A 79 -5.21 -4.53 1.62
C SER A 79 -4.09 -3.83 0.82
N ILE A 80 -4.19 -2.52 0.60
CA ILE A 80 -3.17 -1.75 -0.12
C ILE A 80 -1.92 -1.58 0.75
N ASP A 81 -2.09 -1.31 2.05
CA ASP A 81 -0.95 -1.24 2.98
C ASP A 81 -0.24 -2.57 3.13
N LEU A 82 -0.99 -3.67 3.21
CA LEU A 82 -0.43 -5.02 3.25
C LEU A 82 0.36 -5.34 1.99
N PHE A 83 -0.21 -5.06 0.82
CA PHE A 83 0.48 -5.23 -0.45
C PHE A 83 1.80 -4.48 -0.45
N ASN A 84 1.78 -3.18 -0.12
CA ASN A 84 2.99 -2.35 -0.07
C ASN A 84 4.00 -2.84 0.99
N THR A 85 3.52 -3.36 2.11
CA THR A 85 4.36 -3.94 3.17
C THR A 85 5.08 -5.18 2.66
N PHE A 86 4.39 -6.09 1.99
CA PHE A 86 5.01 -7.25 1.37
C PHE A 86 6.01 -6.88 0.28
N GLN A 87 5.68 -5.89 -0.57
CA GLN A 87 6.61 -5.40 -1.60
C GLN A 87 7.89 -4.84 -0.97
N LYS A 88 7.79 -4.09 0.14
CA LYS A 88 8.96 -3.61 0.91
C LYS A 88 9.78 -4.76 1.49
N HIS A 89 9.15 -5.78 2.06
CA HIS A 89 9.87 -6.95 2.56
C HIS A 89 10.58 -7.72 1.43
N THR A 90 9.92 -7.90 0.29
CA THR A 90 10.52 -8.49 -0.92
C THR A 90 11.72 -7.67 -1.38
N ARG A 91 11.60 -6.33 -1.40
CA ARG A 91 12.70 -5.41 -1.71
C ARG A 91 13.90 -5.66 -0.81
N THR A 92 13.70 -5.60 0.50
CA THR A 92 14.74 -5.80 1.50
C THR A 92 15.39 -7.18 1.37
N MET A 93 14.60 -8.22 1.14
CA MET A 93 15.11 -9.58 0.92
C MET A 93 16.02 -9.64 -0.31
N LEU A 94 15.57 -9.14 -1.48
CA LEU A 94 16.34 -9.13 -2.71
C LEU A 94 17.64 -8.33 -2.61
N GLU A 95 17.58 -7.18 -1.93
CA GLU A 95 18.75 -6.33 -1.71
C GLU A 95 19.80 -7.03 -0.83
N LYS A 96 19.36 -7.78 0.19
CA LYS A 96 20.24 -8.58 1.07
C LYS A 96 20.98 -9.68 0.31
N ILE A 97 20.35 -10.29 -0.70
CA ILE A 97 20.97 -11.35 -1.52
C ILE A 97 21.71 -10.81 -2.76
N GLY A 98 21.94 -9.49 -2.83
CA GLY A 98 22.81 -8.89 -3.82
C GLY A 98 22.13 -8.39 -5.10
N TYR A 99 20.80 -8.31 -5.14
CA TYR A 99 20.11 -7.63 -6.25
C TYR A 99 19.98 -6.12 -5.97
N TRP A 100 19.77 -5.36 -7.04
CA TRP A 100 19.30 -3.99 -6.97
C TRP A 100 17.81 -3.96 -7.26
N THR A 101 17.08 -3.08 -6.60
CA THR A 101 15.63 -2.96 -6.76
C THR A 101 15.23 -1.50 -6.95
N PHE A 102 14.14 -1.28 -7.67
CA PHE A 102 13.59 0.04 -7.89
C PHE A 102 12.06 -0.02 -7.99
N SER A 103 11.40 1.10 -7.69
CA SER A 103 9.99 1.28 -8.04
C SER A 103 9.84 2.26 -9.22
N PRO A 104 8.81 2.09 -10.08
CA PRO A 104 8.51 3.07 -11.12
C PRO A 104 8.25 4.48 -10.57
N THR A 105 7.66 4.57 -9.36
CA THR A 105 7.40 5.83 -8.67
C THR A 105 8.68 6.59 -8.32
N GLU A 106 9.79 5.90 -8.01
CA GLU A 106 11.10 6.50 -7.76
C GLU A 106 11.75 7.08 -9.02
N ILE A 107 11.55 6.42 -10.17
CA ILE A 107 12.16 6.82 -11.45
C ILE A 107 11.40 7.98 -12.11
N ASN A 108 10.07 7.98 -12.03
CA ASN A 108 9.22 8.99 -12.67
C ASN A 108 9.33 10.41 -12.06
N ALA A 109 10.01 10.55 -10.92
CA ALA A 109 10.27 11.86 -10.30
C ALA A 109 11.24 12.77 -11.09
N LYS A 110 11.87 12.27 -12.17
CA LYS A 110 12.78 13.06 -13.05
C LYS A 110 12.55 12.77 -14.55
N PRO A 111 11.50 13.33 -15.17
CA PRO A 111 11.28 13.19 -16.61
C PRO A 111 12.44 13.84 -17.40
N GLY A 112 13.06 13.07 -18.32
CA GLY A 112 14.04 13.58 -19.29
C GLY A 112 15.51 13.26 -19.03
N SER A 113 15.86 12.60 -17.92
CA SER A 113 17.22 12.11 -17.71
C SER A 113 17.34 10.64 -18.14
N SER A 114 18.18 10.35 -19.14
CA SER A 114 18.66 8.99 -19.38
C SER A 114 19.52 8.56 -18.19
N ILE A 115 18.94 7.79 -17.27
CA ILE A 115 19.66 7.29 -16.10
C ILE A 115 20.39 6.01 -16.52
N SER A 116 21.69 6.10 -16.76
CA SER A 116 22.55 4.92 -16.84
C SER A 116 22.96 4.51 -15.43
N ILE A 117 22.50 3.34 -14.99
CA ILE A 117 22.81 2.80 -13.66
C ILE A 117 23.96 1.81 -13.81
N ILE A 118 25.12 2.15 -13.23
CA ILE A 118 26.24 1.22 -13.07
C ILE A 118 26.16 0.69 -11.64
N ALA A 119 25.79 -0.58 -11.49
CA ALA A 119 25.64 -1.26 -10.20
C ALA A 119 26.70 -2.36 -10.04
N PRO A 120 27.97 -2.01 -9.77
CA PRO A 120 29.04 -2.99 -9.68
C PRO A 120 28.79 -3.94 -8.50
N GLY A 121 28.95 -5.24 -8.73
CA GLY A 121 28.75 -6.28 -7.71
C GLY A 121 27.29 -6.66 -7.44
N LYS A 122 26.32 -6.12 -8.18
CA LYS A 122 24.91 -6.57 -8.11
C LYS A 122 24.65 -7.70 -9.12
N LEU A 123 23.88 -8.70 -8.68
CA LEU A 123 23.55 -9.89 -9.49
C LEU A 123 22.55 -9.60 -10.61
N GLY A 124 21.80 -8.51 -10.48
CA GLY A 124 20.77 -8.11 -11.43
C GLY A 124 19.89 -7.01 -10.85
N VAL A 125 18.80 -6.72 -11.56
CA VAL A 125 17.85 -5.66 -11.25
C VAL A 125 16.43 -6.23 -11.24
N PHE A 126 15.65 -5.87 -10.22
CA PHE A 126 14.23 -6.17 -10.15
C PHE A 126 13.39 -4.91 -9.97
N GLU A 127 12.29 -4.86 -10.70
CA GLU A 127 11.22 -3.89 -10.47
C GLU A 127 10.30 -4.38 -9.35
N ILE A 128 10.09 -3.52 -8.36
CA ILE A 128 9.19 -3.74 -7.23
C ILE A 128 8.15 -2.63 -7.21
N SER A 129 6.93 -2.96 -7.63
CA SER A 129 5.80 -2.03 -7.68
C SER A 129 5.30 -1.69 -6.28
N LEU A 130 5.02 -0.41 -6.05
CA LEU A 130 4.26 0.07 -4.90
C LEU A 130 3.01 0.78 -5.41
N ILE A 131 1.90 0.64 -4.69
CA ILE A 131 0.65 1.32 -4.98
C ILE A 131 0.63 2.62 -4.17
N ASP A 132 0.54 3.76 -4.84
CA ASP A 132 0.11 5.01 -4.22
C ASP A 132 -1.38 4.88 -3.91
N LYS A 133 -1.73 4.77 -2.63
CA LYS A 133 -3.10 4.48 -2.19
C LYS A 133 -4.07 5.58 -2.64
N ILE A 134 -3.69 6.84 -2.50
CA ILE A 134 -4.58 7.96 -2.84
C ILE A 134 -4.79 8.01 -4.35
N LEU A 135 -3.72 7.87 -5.14
CA LEU A 135 -3.83 7.85 -6.59
C LEU A 135 -4.64 6.64 -7.09
N PHE A 136 -4.43 5.47 -6.49
CA PHE A 136 -5.19 4.27 -6.82
C PHE A 136 -6.69 4.44 -6.54
N LEU A 137 -7.05 4.96 -5.37
CA LEU A 137 -8.45 5.19 -5.00
C LEU A 137 -9.09 6.29 -5.84
N LYS A 138 -8.36 7.37 -6.15
CA LYS A 138 -8.82 8.38 -7.11
C LYS A 138 -9.15 7.73 -8.46
N GLY A 139 -8.32 6.80 -8.92
CA GLY A 139 -8.51 6.17 -10.23
C GLY A 139 -9.66 5.19 -10.25
N LEU A 140 -9.82 4.43 -9.17
CA LEU A 140 -10.98 3.56 -8.97
C LEU A 140 -12.29 4.36 -8.97
N MET A 141 -12.29 5.54 -8.36
CA MET A 141 -13.44 6.43 -8.28
C MET A 141 -13.62 7.32 -9.53
N GLY A 142 -12.78 7.17 -10.55
CA GLY A 142 -12.80 8.01 -11.76
C GLY A 142 -12.44 9.49 -11.50
N SER A 143 -11.83 9.77 -10.35
CA SER A 143 -11.57 11.13 -9.85
C SER A 143 -10.24 11.72 -10.33
N ASP A 144 -9.36 10.94 -10.97
CA ASP A 144 -8.08 11.38 -11.54
C ASP A 144 -8.18 12.54 -12.53
N LYS A 145 -9.37 12.72 -13.10
CA LYS A 145 -9.68 13.72 -14.13
C LYS A 145 -10.53 14.87 -13.62
N MET A 146 -10.81 14.94 -12.31
CA MET A 146 -11.62 16.01 -11.73
C MET A 146 -10.86 17.33 -11.70
N LYS A 147 -10.99 18.10 -12.79
CA LYS A 147 -10.84 19.55 -12.77
C LYS A 147 -12.24 20.13 -12.79
N CYS A 148 -12.69 20.69 -11.69
CA CYS A 148 -13.95 21.43 -11.66
C CYS A 148 -13.72 22.82 -11.11
N GLU A 149 -14.19 23.81 -11.87
CA GLU A 149 -14.62 25.07 -11.29
C GLU A 149 -15.90 24.76 -10.51
N PHE A 150 -15.88 24.98 -9.20
CA PHE A 150 -17.07 24.82 -8.38
C PHE A 150 -18.04 25.95 -8.72
N ASN A 151 -19.21 25.61 -9.22
CA ASN A 151 -20.37 26.49 -9.22
C ASN A 151 -21.02 26.42 -7.82
N ASP A 152 -21.91 27.36 -7.46
CA ASP A 152 -22.52 27.46 -6.12
C ASP A 152 -23.42 26.26 -5.69
N GLU A 153 -23.23 25.09 -6.29
CA GLU A 153 -23.96 23.85 -6.07
C GLU A 153 -23.38 23.05 -4.88
N GLU A 154 -24.14 22.06 -4.43
CA GLU A 154 -23.72 21.18 -3.33
C GLU A 154 -22.99 19.95 -3.86
N TYR A 155 -21.90 19.59 -3.17
CA TYR A 155 -21.12 18.40 -3.44
C TYR A 155 -20.99 17.56 -2.19
N VAL A 156 -21.08 16.25 -2.38
CA VAL A 156 -20.68 15.25 -1.39
C VAL A 156 -19.26 14.79 -1.75
N TYR A 157 -18.39 14.70 -0.75
CA TYR A 157 -17.00 14.33 -0.93
C TYR A 157 -16.59 13.15 -0.07
N LEU A 158 -15.54 12.49 -0.53
CA LEU A 158 -14.85 11.41 0.15
C LEU A 158 -13.38 11.80 0.33
N MET A 159 -12.89 11.78 1.55
CA MET A 159 -11.50 11.98 1.88
C MET A 159 -10.97 10.78 2.66
N LEU A 160 -9.67 10.50 2.52
CA LEU A 160 -8.97 9.50 3.33
C LEU A 160 -7.88 10.17 4.12
N ASN A 161 -7.81 9.84 5.40
CA ASN A 161 -6.67 10.16 6.23
C ASN A 161 -5.63 9.03 6.07
N SER A 162 -4.54 9.30 5.35
CA SER A 162 -3.55 8.28 4.97
C SER A 162 -2.86 7.61 6.18
N LYS A 163 -2.84 8.29 7.33
CA LYS A 163 -2.24 7.79 8.58
C LYS A 163 -3.15 6.82 9.32
N SER A 164 -4.46 7.08 9.34
CA SER A 164 -5.42 6.28 10.13
C SER A 164 -6.25 5.32 9.29
N ASN A 165 -6.17 5.42 7.96
CA ASN A 165 -7.06 4.76 7.00
C ASN A 165 -8.56 5.04 7.23
N LEU A 166 -8.89 6.07 8.01
CA LEU A 166 -10.26 6.50 8.21
C LEU A 166 -10.73 7.32 7.02
N VAL A 167 -11.93 6.98 6.57
CA VAL A 167 -12.61 7.67 5.48
C VAL A 167 -13.57 8.70 6.05
N LYS A 168 -13.49 9.92 5.54
CA LYS A 168 -14.41 11.00 5.85
C LYS A 168 -15.36 11.23 4.68
N ILE A 169 -16.64 11.11 4.97
CA ILE A 169 -17.72 11.53 4.07
C ILE A 169 -18.22 12.90 4.56
N GLY A 170 -18.44 13.83 3.64
CA GLY A 170 -18.98 15.13 4.01
C GLY A 170 -19.52 15.92 2.84
N GLN A 171 -20.00 17.12 3.13
CA GLN A 171 -20.61 18.03 2.16
C GLN A 171 -19.88 19.37 2.11
N SER A 172 -19.74 19.95 0.93
CA SER A 172 -19.28 21.34 0.74
C SER A 172 -19.75 21.91 -0.60
N ARG A 173 -19.87 23.23 -0.70
CA ARG A 173 -19.97 23.92 -2.01
C ARG A 173 -18.62 24.02 -2.72
N ASN A 174 -17.54 23.99 -1.94
CA ASN A 174 -16.17 23.96 -2.44
C ASN A 174 -15.37 22.89 -1.70
N PRO A 175 -15.45 21.61 -2.12
CA PRO A 175 -14.69 20.50 -1.57
C PRO A 175 -13.17 20.77 -1.47
N SER A 176 -12.54 21.42 -2.45
CA SER A 176 -11.10 21.71 -2.41
C SER A 176 -10.71 22.74 -1.35
N PHE A 177 -11.55 23.76 -1.12
CA PHE A 177 -11.34 24.68 0.00
C PHE A 177 -11.53 23.96 1.35
N ARG A 178 -12.50 23.06 1.42
CA ARG A 178 -12.76 22.25 2.61
C ARG A 178 -11.59 21.33 2.94
N GLU A 179 -10.99 20.70 1.93
CA GLU A 179 -9.78 19.89 2.07
C GLU A 179 -8.63 20.69 2.71
N LYS A 180 -8.29 21.86 2.15
CA LYS A 180 -7.23 22.73 2.70
C LYS A 180 -7.49 23.16 4.14
N THR A 181 -8.76 23.43 4.47
CA THR A 181 -9.15 23.78 5.84
C THR A 181 -8.89 22.61 6.78
N LEU A 182 -9.30 21.40 6.39
CA LEU A 182 -9.10 20.19 7.19
C LEU A 182 -7.62 19.81 7.30
N GLN A 183 -6.83 20.00 6.25
CA GLN A 183 -5.38 19.77 6.27
C GLN A 183 -4.62 20.68 7.24
N SER A 184 -5.22 21.79 7.69
CA SER A 184 -4.62 22.62 8.75
C SER A 184 -4.67 21.95 10.12
N GLU A 185 -5.59 20.98 10.31
CA GLU A 185 -5.74 20.18 11.53
C GLU A 185 -5.22 18.76 11.33
N GLU A 186 -5.48 18.15 10.18
CA GLU A 186 -5.09 16.80 9.79
C GLU A 186 -4.33 16.83 8.44
N PRO A 187 -3.02 17.13 8.42
CA PRO A 187 -2.25 17.31 7.18
C PRO A 187 -2.27 16.12 6.21
N GLU A 188 -2.53 14.92 6.73
CA GLU A 188 -2.55 13.64 6.01
C GLU A 188 -3.90 13.32 5.36
N ILE A 189 -4.89 14.23 5.46
CA ILE A 189 -6.19 14.04 4.82
C ILE A 189 -6.13 14.49 3.36
N GLU A 190 -6.56 13.62 2.46
CA GLU A 190 -6.57 13.89 1.02
C GLU A 190 -7.93 13.52 0.41
N MET A 191 -8.38 14.35 -0.53
CA MET A 191 -9.59 14.11 -1.30
C MET A 191 -9.40 12.90 -2.23
N ILE A 192 -10.27 11.91 -2.12
CA ILE A 192 -10.33 10.80 -3.08
C ILE A 192 -11.29 11.13 -4.22
N ALA A 193 -12.48 11.64 -3.87
CA ALA A 193 -13.55 11.84 -4.84
C ALA A 193 -14.57 12.86 -4.34
N PHE A 194 -15.30 13.46 -5.26
CA PHE A 194 -16.49 14.24 -4.93
C PHE A 194 -17.53 14.12 -6.05
N TRP A 195 -18.79 14.35 -5.71
CA TRP A 195 -19.91 14.27 -6.65
C TRP A 195 -20.88 15.40 -6.35
N LYS A 196 -21.44 16.01 -7.40
CA LYS A 196 -22.55 16.94 -7.26
C LYS A 196 -23.75 16.16 -6.72
N ALA A 197 -24.16 16.47 -5.50
CA ALA A 197 -25.19 15.73 -4.81
C ALA A 197 -25.80 16.59 -3.69
N SER A 198 -27.09 16.40 -3.46
CA SER A 198 -27.77 17.06 -2.34
C SER A 198 -27.33 16.49 -1.00
N LYS A 199 -27.51 17.28 0.06
CA LYS A 199 -27.32 16.84 1.46
C LYS A 199 -27.96 15.50 1.84
N ASN A 200 -29.05 15.09 1.20
CA ASN A 200 -29.70 13.82 1.53
C ASN A 200 -28.81 12.61 1.19
N VAL A 201 -28.00 12.70 0.13
CA VAL A 201 -27.07 11.62 -0.27
C VAL A 201 -26.00 11.41 0.79
N GLU A 202 -25.48 12.47 1.40
CA GLU A 202 -24.51 12.35 2.50
C GLU A 202 -25.10 11.56 3.67
N LYS A 203 -26.35 11.86 4.06
CA LYS A 203 -27.04 11.15 5.14
C LYS A 203 -27.26 9.68 4.83
N GLU A 204 -27.58 9.35 3.57
CA GLU A 204 -27.75 7.97 3.14
C GLU A 204 -26.44 7.19 3.22
N LEU A 205 -25.31 7.81 2.88
CA LEU A 205 -23.99 7.18 2.91
C LEU A 205 -23.44 6.93 4.33
N HIS A 206 -23.98 7.59 5.35
CA HIS A 206 -23.60 7.36 6.76
C HIS A 206 -24.41 6.26 7.45
N ASN A 207 -25.48 5.76 6.83
CA ASN A 207 -26.33 4.68 7.37
C ASN A 207 -25.92 3.31 6.83
#